data_AF-A0A950Q434-F1
#
_entry.id   AF-A0A950Q434-F1
#
_cell.length_a   1.000
_cell.length_b   1.000
_cell.length_c   1.000
_cell.angle_alpha   90.00
_cell.angle_beta   90.00
_cell.angle_gamma   90.00
#
_symmetry.space_group_name_H-M   'P 1'
#
loop_
_entity.id
_entity.type
_entity.pdbx_description
1 polymer ?
#
loop_
_entity_poly.entity_id
_entity_poly.type
_entity_poly.pdbx_seq_one_letter_code
_entity_poly.pdbx_strand_id
1 'polypeptide(L)'
;MEPLSPMQARDHIEMVDRILAQSQQRLEAGGEYFAVWGIASASVTVVMQLLSQGLLPNAAFLWLPIALGGCTAFSIVRGRSMRRCLRGVSVVQREFFKVLWITLGVAFIADTAAIRLFPGMAAAAIWSVAASIVLLYIGVHGNSRAQVGGAVVIASLVAAAFVGGTVVGYILAAGMLVGYAGFGVSELLAR
;
A
#
# COMPACT_ATOMS: atom_id res chain seq x y z
N MET A 1 -38.35 11.12 -33.82
CA MET A 1 -37.38 11.40 -32.75
C MET A 1 -36.97 12.84 -32.92
N GLU A 2 -37.44 13.73 -32.05
CA GLU A 2 -37.01 15.14 -32.08
C GLU A 2 -35.54 15.24 -31.64
N PRO A 3 -34.71 16.03 -32.34
CA PRO A 3 -33.32 16.24 -31.93
C PRO A 3 -33.28 17.04 -30.62
N LEU A 4 -32.47 16.57 -29.67
CA LEU A 4 -32.22 17.26 -28.39
C LEU A 4 -31.74 18.68 -28.64
N SER A 5 -32.30 19.64 -27.89
CA SER A 5 -31.85 21.03 -27.99
C SER A 5 -30.41 21.16 -27.44
N PRO A 6 -29.59 22.09 -27.96
CA PRO A 6 -28.23 22.30 -27.47
C PRO A 6 -28.15 22.60 -25.97
N MET A 7 -29.19 23.22 -25.41
CA MET A 7 -29.33 23.47 -23.97
C MET A 7 -29.53 22.18 -23.17
N GLN A 8 -30.43 21.30 -23.61
CA GLN A 8 -30.66 20.00 -22.95
C GLN A 8 -29.42 19.12 -23.00
N ALA A 9 -28.69 19.12 -24.12
CA ALA A 9 -27.41 18.40 -24.22
C ALA A 9 -26.37 18.93 -23.21
N ARG A 10 -26.31 20.25 -23.00
CA ARG A 10 -25.40 20.87 -22.04
C ARG A 10 -25.76 20.55 -20.59
N ASP A 11 -27.04 20.60 -20.24
CA ASP A 11 -27.53 20.25 -18.89
C ASP A 11 -27.28 18.77 -18.58
N HIS A 12 -27.43 17.90 -19.57
CA HIS A 12 -27.13 16.47 -19.42
C HIS A 12 -25.62 16.25 -19.22
N ILE A 13 -24.76 16.96 -19.95
CA ILE A 13 -23.31 16.89 -19.75
C ILE A 13 -22.93 17.41 -18.36
N GLU A 14 -23.49 18.53 -17.90
CA GLU A 14 -23.20 19.08 -16.57
C GLU A 14 -23.71 18.16 -15.46
N MET A 15 -24.87 17.52 -15.63
CA MET A 15 -25.38 16.53 -14.70
C MET A 15 -24.47 15.29 -14.66
N VAL A 16 -23.99 14.82 -15.81
CA VAL A 16 -23.02 13.71 -15.89
C VAL A 16 -21.71 14.11 -15.22
N ASP A 17 -21.17 15.31 -15.46
CA ASP A 17 -19.96 15.79 -14.79
C ASP A 17 -20.15 15.94 -13.28
N ARG A 18 -21.32 16.40 -12.82
CA ARG A 18 -21.63 16.49 -11.39
C ARG A 18 -21.74 15.11 -10.75
N ILE A 19 -22.37 14.14 -11.43
CA ILE A 19 -22.43 12.74 -10.98
C ILE A 19 -21.03 12.13 -10.99
N LEU A 20 -20.22 12.37 -12.02
CA LEU A 20 -18.85 11.89 -12.12
C LEU A 20 -17.97 12.49 -11.02
N ALA A 21 -18.06 13.79 -10.77
CA ALA A 21 -17.34 14.49 -9.71
C ALA A 21 -17.78 14.04 -8.31
N GLN A 22 -19.07 13.76 -8.09
CA GLN A 22 -19.57 13.18 -6.85
C GLN A 22 -19.23 11.68 -6.71
N SER A 23 -19.04 10.98 -7.83
CA SER A 23 -18.65 9.56 -7.88
C SER A 23 -17.14 9.35 -7.79
N GLN A 24 -16.32 10.37 -8.09
CA GLN A 24 -14.90 10.48 -7.72
C GLN A 24 -14.79 10.67 -6.21
N GLN A 25 -15.34 9.72 -5.46
CA GLN A 25 -15.14 9.64 -4.03
C GLN A 25 -13.65 9.40 -3.81
N ARG A 26 -13.00 10.44 -3.29
CA ARG A 26 -11.66 10.32 -2.70
C ARG A 26 -11.65 9.12 -1.77
N LEU A 27 -10.50 8.46 -1.70
CA LEU A 27 -10.25 7.32 -0.83
C LEU A 27 -10.26 7.78 0.64
N GLU A 28 -11.40 8.21 1.15
CA GLU A 28 -11.53 8.70 2.52
C GLU A 28 -11.27 7.60 3.53
N ALA A 29 -11.35 6.32 3.15
CA ALA A 29 -11.24 5.19 4.06
C ALA A 29 -10.11 4.22 3.62
N GLY A 30 -8.88 4.46 4.11
CA GLY A 30 -7.75 3.59 3.80
C GLY A 30 -6.42 3.92 4.49
N GLY A 31 -6.19 5.20 4.86
CA GLY A 31 -4.89 5.66 5.38
C GLY A 31 -4.31 4.83 6.54
N GLU A 32 -5.17 4.36 7.46
CA GLU A 32 -4.77 3.52 8.61
C GLU A 32 -4.14 2.20 8.17
N TYR A 33 -4.64 1.59 7.09
CA TYR A 33 -4.09 0.35 6.55
C TYR A 33 -2.70 0.60 5.96
N PHE A 34 -2.52 1.69 5.22
CA PHE A 34 -1.22 2.05 4.65
C PHE A 34 -0.19 2.39 5.73
N ALA A 35 -0.60 3.11 6.77
CA ALA A 35 0.26 3.40 7.92
C ALA A 35 0.74 2.11 8.61
N VAL A 36 -0.19 1.23 8.98
CA VAL A 36 0.13 -0.01 9.71
C VAL A 36 0.98 -0.96 8.86
N TRP A 37 0.58 -1.21 7.62
CA TRP A 37 1.34 -2.11 6.73
C TRP A 37 2.68 -1.53 6.30
N GLY A 38 2.79 -0.20 6.17
CA GLY A 38 4.05 0.48 5.87
C GLY A 38 5.04 0.39 7.02
N ILE A 39 4.59 0.61 8.25
CA ILE A 39 5.43 0.45 9.45
C ILE A 39 5.86 -1.01 9.62
N ALA A 40 4.93 -1.95 9.46
CA ALA A 40 5.25 -3.37 9.58
C ALA A 40 6.25 -3.83 8.51
N SER A 41 6.05 -3.49 7.25
CA SER A 41 6.96 -3.87 6.16
C SER A 41 8.36 -3.24 6.32
N ALA A 42 8.45 -1.97 6.72
CA ALA A 42 9.72 -1.34 7.07
C ALA A 42 10.42 -2.05 8.23
N SER A 43 9.67 -2.40 9.28
CA SER A 43 10.20 -3.06 10.47
C SER A 43 10.69 -4.48 10.16
N VAL A 44 9.93 -5.25 9.39
CA VAL A 44 10.33 -6.57 8.87
C VAL A 44 11.63 -6.45 8.09
N THR A 45 11.72 -5.46 7.20
CA THR A 45 12.93 -5.24 6.38
C THR A 45 14.15 -4.93 7.24
N VAL A 46 14.02 -4.07 8.25
CA VAL A 46 15.10 -3.76 9.20
C VAL A 46 15.52 -5.00 10.00
N VAL A 47 14.56 -5.75 10.54
CA VAL A 47 14.86 -6.96 11.32
C VAL A 47 15.59 -8.00 10.48
N MET A 48 15.16 -8.22 9.23
CA MET A 48 15.85 -9.12 8.31
C MET A 48 17.27 -8.65 7.99
N GLN A 49 17.47 -7.34 7.80
CA GLN A 49 18.80 -6.78 7.60
C GLN A 49 19.71 -7.03 8.82
N LEU A 50 19.21 -6.77 10.02
CA LEU A 50 19.95 -6.97 11.27
C LEU A 50 20.29 -8.46 11.51
N LEU A 51 19.35 -9.37 11.21
CA LEU A 51 19.57 -10.82 11.27
C LEU A 51 20.65 -11.25 10.26
N SER A 52 20.61 -10.75 9.03
CA SER A 52 21.61 -11.08 7.99
C SER A 52 23.02 -10.59 8.34
N GLN A 53 23.12 -9.53 9.15
CA GLN A 53 24.38 -9.00 9.66
C GLN A 53 24.86 -9.68 10.94
N GLY A 54 24.07 -10.62 11.49
CA GLY A 54 24.40 -11.29 12.76
C GLY A 54 24.25 -10.39 14.00
N LEU A 55 23.56 -9.24 13.88
CA LEU A 55 23.36 -8.30 14.99
C LEU A 55 22.17 -8.67 15.88
N LEU A 56 21.30 -9.57 15.43
CA LEU A 56 20.20 -10.11 16.21
C LEU A 56 20.30 -11.64 16.33
N PRO A 57 19.88 -12.22 17.46
CA PRO A 57 19.81 -13.66 17.61
C PRO A 57 18.74 -14.24 16.67
N ASN A 58 18.95 -15.47 16.17
CA ASN A 58 17.97 -16.16 15.31
C ASN A 58 16.57 -16.28 15.93
N ALA A 59 16.45 -16.24 17.26
CA ALA A 59 15.17 -16.19 17.95
C ALA A 59 14.31 -14.97 17.56
N ALA A 60 14.92 -13.87 17.07
CA ALA A 60 14.21 -12.69 16.60
C ALA A 60 13.36 -12.98 15.33
N PHE A 61 13.59 -14.08 14.60
CA PHE A 61 12.69 -14.51 13.53
C PHE A 61 11.26 -14.77 14.02
N LEU A 62 11.08 -15.12 15.31
CA LEU A 62 9.74 -15.33 15.90
C LEU A 62 8.91 -14.04 15.98
N TRP A 63 9.54 -12.87 15.87
CA TRP A 63 8.84 -11.59 15.86
C TRP A 63 8.03 -11.38 14.58
N LEU A 64 8.51 -11.90 13.43
CA LEU A 64 7.85 -11.74 12.13
C LEU A 64 6.41 -12.26 12.09
N PRO A 65 6.11 -13.53 12.48
CA PRO A 65 4.73 -14.02 12.50
C PRO A 65 3.86 -13.25 13.50
N ILE A 66 4.43 -12.73 14.60
CA ILE A 66 3.70 -11.93 15.58
C ILE A 66 3.30 -10.58 14.97
N ALA A 67 4.23 -9.87 14.33
CA ALA A 67 3.98 -8.58 13.70
C ALA A 67 2.96 -8.70 12.55
N LEU A 68 3.12 -9.71 11.69
CA LEU A 68 2.21 -9.98 10.58
C LEU A 68 0.83 -10.43 11.08
N GLY A 69 0.79 -11.26 12.11
CA GLY A 69 -0.44 -11.66 12.79
C GLY A 69 -1.18 -10.47 13.38
N GLY A 70 -0.47 -9.55 14.02
CA GLY A 70 -1.01 -8.29 14.54
C GLY A 70 -1.59 -7.39 13.45
N CYS A 71 -0.87 -7.19 12.35
CA CYS A 71 -1.35 -6.40 11.21
C CYS A 71 -2.59 -7.02 10.54
N THR A 72 -2.62 -8.34 10.44
CA THR A 72 -3.75 -9.10 9.93
C THR A 72 -4.96 -8.97 10.85
N ALA A 73 -4.77 -9.14 12.16
CA ALA A 73 -5.80 -8.96 13.17
C ALA A 73 -6.36 -7.53 13.15
N PHE A 74 -5.49 -6.51 13.12
CA PHE A 74 -5.87 -5.11 12.95
C PHE A 74 -6.72 -4.92 11.69
N SER A 75 -6.27 -5.43 10.55
CA SER A 75 -6.97 -5.29 9.28
C SER A 75 -8.36 -5.93 9.30
N ILE A 76 -8.50 -7.10 9.93
CA ILE A 76 -9.77 -7.80 10.10
C ILE A 76 -10.71 -7.03 11.04
N VAL A 77 -10.22 -6.61 12.21
CA VAL A 77 -11.02 -5.88 13.20
C VAL A 77 -11.50 -4.56 12.62
N ARG A 78 -10.61 -3.80 11.98
CA ARG A 78 -10.95 -2.52 11.36
C ARG A 78 -11.88 -2.71 10.17
N GLY A 79 -11.68 -3.75 9.36
CA GLY A 79 -12.55 -4.08 8.23
C GLY A 79 -13.96 -4.46 8.68
N ARG A 80 -14.09 -5.19 9.80
CA ARG A 80 -15.38 -5.51 10.41
C ARG A 80 -16.08 -4.27 10.97
N SER A 81 -15.34 -3.38 11.62
CA SER A 81 -15.86 -2.09 12.12
C SER A 81 -16.38 -1.21 10.97
N MET A 82 -15.61 -1.08 9.89
CA MET A 82 -16.01 -0.33 8.70
C MET A 82 -17.28 -0.89 8.06
N ARG A 83 -17.43 -2.22 7.95
CA ARG A 83 -18.65 -2.85 7.42
C ARG A 83 -19.91 -2.53 8.24
N ARG A 84 -19.78 -2.28 9.55
CA ARG A 84 -20.90 -1.94 10.43
C ARG A 84 -21.29 -0.47 10.34
N CYS A 85 -20.31 0.43 10.16
CA CYS A 85 -20.56 1.87 10.03
C CYS A 85 -20.93 2.31 8.61
N LEU A 86 -20.45 1.63 7.56
CA LEU A 86 -20.58 2.08 6.17
C LEU A 86 -21.59 1.21 5.40
N ARG A 87 -22.89 1.47 5.58
CA ARG A 87 -23.91 1.15 4.56
C ARG A 87 -23.71 2.11 3.37
N GLY A 88 -22.64 1.89 2.59
CA GLY A 88 -22.30 2.79 1.48
C GLY A 88 -20.85 2.76 1.01
N VAL A 89 -20.11 1.67 1.25
CA VAL A 89 -18.76 1.52 0.68
C VAL A 89 -18.85 1.50 -0.84
N SER A 90 -18.18 2.46 -1.48
CA SER A 90 -18.14 2.59 -2.94
C SER A 90 -17.57 1.34 -3.59
N VAL A 91 -18.02 1.01 -4.80
CA VAL A 91 -17.50 -0.14 -5.58
C VAL A 91 -15.97 -0.04 -5.70
N VAL A 92 -15.48 1.17 -5.91
CA VAL A 92 -14.07 1.54 -6.01
C VAL A 92 -13.30 1.21 -4.72
N GLN A 93 -13.84 1.53 -3.53
CA GLN A 93 -13.22 1.15 -2.25
C GLN A 93 -13.10 -0.37 -2.07
N ARG A 94 -14.12 -1.15 -2.48
CA ARG A 94 -14.03 -2.62 -2.41
C ARG A 94 -12.98 -3.17 -3.35
N GLU A 95 -12.89 -2.61 -4.55
CA GLU A 95 -11.89 -3.01 -5.54
C GLU A 95 -10.48 -2.69 -5.05
N PHE A 96 -10.27 -1.54 -4.40
CA PHE A 96 -9.00 -1.20 -3.74
C PHE A 96 -8.60 -2.19 -2.67
N PHE A 97 -9.51 -2.54 -1.75
CA PHE A 97 -9.20 -3.55 -0.73
C PHE A 97 -8.90 -4.90 -1.35
N LYS A 98 -9.59 -5.27 -2.44
CA LYS A 98 -9.33 -6.52 -3.16
C LYS A 98 -7.93 -6.52 -3.76
N VAL A 99 -7.54 -5.44 -4.45
CA VAL A 99 -6.20 -5.28 -5.01
C VAL A 99 -5.15 -5.34 -3.90
N LEU A 100 -5.31 -4.55 -2.83
CA LEU A 100 -4.42 -4.53 -1.66
C LEU A 100 -4.22 -5.94 -1.06
N TRP A 101 -5.30 -6.68 -0.83
CA TRP A 101 -5.23 -8.04 -0.28
C TRP A 101 -4.58 -9.02 -1.25
N ILE A 102 -4.88 -8.93 -2.55
CA ILE A 102 -4.25 -9.79 -3.55
C ILE A 102 -2.75 -9.49 -3.61
N THR A 103 -2.35 -8.23 -3.70
CA THR A 103 -0.93 -7.86 -3.76
C THR A 103 -0.19 -8.24 -2.49
N LEU A 104 -0.78 -8.05 -1.30
CA LEU A 104 -0.19 -8.48 -0.04
C LEU A 104 -0.10 -10.00 0.06
N GLY A 105 -1.16 -10.72 -0.35
CA GLY A 105 -1.18 -12.18 -0.35
C GLY A 105 -0.13 -12.78 -1.30
N VAL A 106 -0.03 -12.23 -2.51
CA VAL A 106 0.98 -12.63 -3.50
C VAL A 106 2.39 -12.30 -2.99
N ALA A 107 2.60 -11.11 -2.42
CA ALA A 107 3.88 -10.74 -1.83
C ALA A 107 4.28 -11.68 -0.70
N PHE A 108 3.34 -12.05 0.17
CA PHE A 108 3.59 -12.98 1.27
C PHE A 108 3.95 -14.39 0.78
N ILE A 109 3.24 -14.92 -0.22
CA ILE A 109 3.57 -16.21 -0.84
C ILE A 109 4.95 -16.16 -1.49
N ALA A 110 5.22 -15.10 -2.26
CA ALA A 110 6.51 -14.89 -2.93
C ALA A 110 7.66 -14.77 -1.91
N ASP A 111 7.44 -14.09 -0.79
CA ASP A 111 8.41 -13.93 0.30
C ASP A 111 8.71 -15.28 0.99
N THR A 112 7.66 -16.06 1.27
CA THR A 112 7.81 -17.40 1.85
C THR A 112 8.56 -18.35 0.91
N ALA A 113 8.31 -18.24 -0.40
CA ALA A 113 9.04 -18.99 -1.42
C ALA A 113 10.48 -18.49 -1.60
N ALA A 114 10.72 -17.17 -1.49
CA ALA A 114 12.02 -16.55 -1.62
C ALA A 114 12.99 -17.00 -0.52
N ILE A 115 12.53 -17.23 0.70
CA ILE A 115 13.36 -17.79 1.79
C ILE A 115 14.05 -19.11 1.37
N ARG A 116 13.41 -19.92 0.51
CA ARG A 116 13.98 -21.18 0.02
C ARG A 116 14.69 -21.08 -1.34
N LEU A 117 14.33 -20.10 -2.17
CA LEU A 117 14.82 -19.99 -3.55
C LEU A 117 15.93 -18.94 -3.72
N PHE A 118 15.92 -17.87 -2.92
CA PHE A 118 16.82 -16.73 -3.02
C PHE A 118 17.30 -16.31 -1.61
N PRO A 119 18.40 -16.89 -1.11
CA PRO A 119 18.94 -16.50 0.19
C PRO A 119 19.35 -15.01 0.19
N GLY A 120 18.90 -14.26 1.19
CA GLY A 120 19.34 -12.87 1.43
C GLY A 120 18.26 -11.81 1.16
N MET A 121 18.67 -10.67 0.60
CA MET A 121 17.87 -9.44 0.51
C MET A 121 16.75 -9.45 -0.55
N ALA A 122 16.52 -10.58 -1.21
CA ALA A 122 15.45 -10.75 -2.20
C ALA A 122 14.05 -10.55 -1.58
N ALA A 123 13.87 -10.93 -0.32
CA ALA A 123 12.65 -10.73 0.46
C ALA A 123 12.22 -9.25 0.51
N ALA A 124 13.14 -8.34 0.88
CA ALA A 124 12.86 -6.91 1.00
C ALA A 124 12.48 -6.25 -0.34
N ALA A 125 13.08 -6.72 -1.44
CA ALA A 125 12.77 -6.24 -2.78
C ALA A 125 11.33 -6.63 -3.20
N ILE A 126 10.88 -7.85 -2.88
CA ILE A 126 9.51 -8.32 -3.17
C ILE A 126 8.47 -7.44 -2.47
N TRP A 127 8.67 -7.15 -1.19
CA TRP A 127 7.80 -6.26 -0.43
C TRP A 127 7.76 -4.84 -1.01
N SER A 128 8.91 -4.32 -1.45
CA SER A 128 9.01 -2.98 -2.04
C SER A 128 8.30 -2.89 -3.39
N VAL A 129 8.42 -3.91 -4.23
CA VAL A 129 7.70 -4.01 -5.51
C VAL A 129 6.20 -4.09 -5.27
N ALA A 130 5.76 -4.96 -4.35
CA ALA A 130 4.34 -5.10 -4.02
C ALA A 130 3.74 -3.78 -3.50
N ALA A 131 4.43 -3.10 -2.58
CA ALA A 131 4.03 -1.79 -2.07
C ALA A 131 3.93 -0.73 -3.18
N SER A 132 4.88 -0.73 -4.12
CA SER A 132 4.88 0.20 -5.26
C SER A 132 3.69 -0.03 -6.20
N ILE A 133 3.37 -1.29 -6.51
CA ILE A 133 2.22 -1.64 -7.37
C ILE A 133 0.92 -1.13 -6.75
N VAL A 134 0.73 -1.30 -5.45
CA VAL A 134 -0.47 -0.84 -4.74
C VAL A 134 -0.58 0.68 -4.78
N LEU A 135 0.49 1.40 -4.43
CA LEU A 135 0.48 2.86 -4.39
C LEU A 135 0.31 3.48 -5.77
N LEU A 136 0.94 2.92 -6.80
CA LEU A 136 0.73 3.36 -8.18
C LEU A 136 -0.70 3.08 -8.66
N TYR A 137 -1.26 1.91 -8.33
CA TYR A 137 -2.66 1.60 -8.67
C TYR A 137 -3.62 2.63 -8.05
N ILE A 138 -3.43 2.97 -6.78
CA ILE A 138 -4.21 4.01 -6.10
C ILE A 138 -3.98 5.38 -6.74
N GLY A 139 -2.73 5.67 -7.11
CA GLY A 139 -2.34 6.89 -7.77
C GLY A 139 -3.03 7.12 -9.11
N VAL A 140 -3.19 6.07 -9.92
CA VAL A 140 -3.90 6.13 -11.22
C VAL A 140 -5.38 6.49 -11.04
N HIS A 141 -5.97 6.17 -9.89
CA HIS A 141 -7.37 6.46 -9.58
C HIS A 141 -7.59 7.82 -8.90
N GLY A 142 -6.65 8.76 -9.05
CA GLY A 142 -6.86 10.17 -8.70
C GLY A 142 -6.29 10.63 -7.36
N ASN A 143 -5.44 9.83 -6.70
CA ASN A 143 -4.73 10.26 -5.50
C ASN A 143 -3.25 10.57 -5.80
N SER A 144 -2.94 11.84 -6.06
CA SER A 144 -1.56 12.29 -6.35
C SER A 144 -0.58 12.01 -5.21
N ARG A 145 -1.04 11.97 -3.95
CA ARG A 145 -0.18 11.63 -2.80
C ARG A 145 0.24 10.17 -2.84
N ALA A 146 -0.63 9.28 -3.30
CA ALA A 146 -0.30 7.86 -3.51
C ALA A 146 0.73 7.69 -4.64
N GLN A 147 0.65 8.50 -5.71
CA GLN A 147 1.67 8.51 -6.77
C GLN A 147 3.04 8.90 -6.22
N VAL A 148 3.10 9.96 -5.39
CA VAL A 148 4.35 10.38 -4.74
C VAL A 148 4.88 9.27 -3.83
N GLY A 149 4.02 8.65 -3.02
CA GLY A 149 4.40 7.52 -2.18
C GLY A 149 4.98 6.36 -3.01
N GLY A 150 4.32 5.98 -4.11
CA GLY A 150 4.79 4.93 -5.02
C GLY A 150 6.12 5.28 -5.67
N ALA A 151 6.29 6.52 -6.12
CA ALA A 151 7.55 7.00 -6.69
C ALA A 151 8.69 6.96 -5.67
N VAL A 152 8.44 7.30 -4.40
CA VAL A 152 9.43 7.20 -3.31
C VAL A 152 9.87 5.75 -3.09
N VAL A 153 8.93 4.80 -3.06
CA VAL A 153 9.28 3.38 -2.89
C VAL A 153 10.10 2.89 -4.10
N ILE A 154 9.72 3.24 -5.33
CA ILE A 154 10.50 2.89 -6.53
C ILE A 154 11.89 3.51 -6.49
N ALA A 155 12.00 4.80 -6.14
CA ALA A 155 13.29 5.47 -6.01
C ALA A 155 14.17 4.79 -4.97
N SER A 156 13.60 4.33 -3.85
CA SER A 156 14.33 3.57 -2.83
C SER A 156 14.82 2.22 -3.36
N LEU A 157 14.04 1.55 -4.20
CA LEU A 157 14.42 0.29 -4.83
C LEU A 157 15.55 0.47 -5.87
N VAL A 158 15.46 1.53 -6.67
CA VAL A 158 16.53 1.91 -7.60
C VAL A 158 17.80 2.26 -6.84
N ALA A 159 17.72 3.10 -5.79
CA ALA A 159 18.87 3.46 -4.97
C ALA A 159 19.51 2.24 -4.31
N ALA A 160 18.70 1.33 -3.76
CA ALA A 160 19.16 0.07 -3.19
C ALA A 160 19.94 -0.81 -4.19
N ALA A 161 19.56 -0.80 -5.47
CA ALA A 161 20.25 -1.56 -6.52
C ALA A 161 21.68 -1.04 -6.80
N PHE A 162 21.93 0.26 -6.60
CA PHE A 162 23.23 0.88 -6.88
C PHE A 162 24.15 1.00 -5.65
N VAL A 163 23.61 1.01 -4.43
CA VAL A 163 24.41 1.24 -3.23
C VAL A 163 25.20 -0.01 -2.80
N GLY A 164 24.70 -1.21 -3.08
CA GLY A 164 25.36 -2.47 -2.72
C GLY A 164 25.62 -2.64 -1.21
N GLY A 165 25.90 -3.87 -0.77
CA GLY A 165 26.37 -4.13 0.59
C GLY A 165 25.31 -4.00 1.71
N THR A 166 25.76 -3.63 2.91
CA THR A 166 25.02 -3.74 4.18
C THR A 166 23.92 -2.72 4.39
N VAL A 167 23.82 -1.70 3.53
CA VAL A 167 22.91 -0.55 3.73
C VAL A 167 21.57 -0.72 3.00
N VAL A 168 21.49 -1.67 2.07
CA VAL A 168 20.35 -1.88 1.17
C VAL A 168 19.03 -2.07 1.92
N GLY A 169 18.98 -2.90 2.96
CA GLY A 169 17.77 -3.10 3.76
C GLY A 169 17.29 -1.82 4.44
N TYR A 170 18.19 -0.94 4.90
CA TYR A 170 17.80 0.33 5.52
C TYR A 170 17.21 1.31 4.50
N ILE A 171 17.76 1.35 3.27
CA ILE A 171 17.24 2.18 2.19
C ILE A 171 15.83 1.74 1.81
N LEU A 172 15.61 0.43 1.65
CA LEU A 172 14.30 -0.12 1.34
C LEU A 172 13.30 0.13 2.48
N ALA A 173 13.72 -0.07 3.74
CA ALA A 173 12.88 0.21 4.90
C ALA A 173 12.50 1.70 4.99
N ALA A 174 13.44 2.61 4.74
CA ALA A 174 13.18 4.04 4.69
C ALA A 174 12.18 4.39 3.57
N GLY A 175 12.33 3.77 2.40
CA GLY A 175 11.39 3.90 1.29
C GLY A 175 9.97 3.45 1.64
N MET A 176 9.83 2.29 2.28
CA MET A 176 8.53 1.79 2.76
C MET A 176 7.92 2.71 3.84
N LEU A 177 8.74 3.20 4.76
CA LEU A 177 8.27 4.06 5.85
C LEU A 177 7.82 5.42 5.32
N VAL A 178 8.62 6.08 4.48
CA VAL A 178 8.29 7.40 3.92
C VAL A 178 7.20 7.29 2.85
N GLY A 179 7.32 6.33 1.93
CA GLY A 179 6.39 6.19 0.81
C GLY A 179 5.04 5.59 1.23
N TYR A 180 5.05 4.46 1.92
CA TYR A 180 3.84 3.70 2.25
C TYR A 180 3.21 4.19 3.56
N ALA A 181 3.97 4.24 4.66
CA ALA A 181 3.43 4.73 5.92
C ALA A 181 3.20 6.24 5.90
N GLY A 182 4.10 7.02 5.29
CA GLY A 182 3.94 8.46 5.11
C GLY A 182 2.72 8.83 4.27
N PHE A 183 2.44 8.09 3.18
CA PHE A 183 1.17 8.21 2.47
C PHE A 183 -0.03 7.97 3.41
N GLY A 184 -0.01 6.86 4.15
CA GLY A 184 -1.07 6.52 5.09
C GLY A 184 -1.34 7.60 6.13
N VAL A 185 -0.28 8.16 6.73
CA VAL A 185 -0.38 9.26 7.71
C VAL A 185 -0.88 10.53 7.04
N SER A 186 -0.41 10.86 5.83
CA SER A 186 -0.87 12.06 5.10
C SER A 186 -2.36 12.01 4.76
N GLU A 187 -2.89 10.83 4.46
CA GLU A 187 -4.32 10.60 4.27
C GLU A 187 -5.10 10.77 5.57
N LEU A 188 -4.54 10.31 6.71
CA LEU A 188 -5.19 10.48 8.01
C LEU A 188 -5.26 11.94 8.47
N LEU A 189 -4.22 12.72 8.19
CA LEU A 189 -4.14 14.14 8.56
C LEU A 189 -5.00 15.05 7.67
N ALA A 190 -5.44 14.56 6.51
CA ALA A 190 -6.26 15.32 5.57
C ALA A 190 -7.76 15.05 5.67
N ARG A 191 -8.17 14.19 6.61
CA ARG A 191 -9.55 14.01 7.04
C ARG A 191 -9.93 15.09 8.05
#